data_AF-C4WRE2-F1
#
_entry.id   AF-C4WRE2-F1
#
_cell.length_a   1.000
_cell.length_b   1.000
_cell.length_c   1.000
_cell.angle_alpha   90.00
_cell.angle_beta   90.00
_cell.angle_gamma   90.00
#
_symmetry.space_group_name_H-M   'P 1'
#
loop_
_entity.id
_entity.type
_entity.pdbx_description
1 polymer ?
#
loop_
_entity_poly.entity_id
_entity_poly.type
_entity_poly.pdbx_seq_one_letter_code
_entity_poly.pdbx_strand_id
1 'polypeptide(L)' 'MLALTVGIGKAVQIGEAAVVKVEDKQGRAVKLVFATDIYPIRILDDGVIPPRFTRGITGRPRPY' A
#
# COMPACT_ATOMS: atom_id res chain seq x y z
N MET A 1 6.70 -8.14 6.88
CA MET A 1 6.38 -7.36 5.68
C MET A 1 6.00 -8.36 4.60
N LEU A 2 4.89 -8.17 3.90
CA LEU A 2 4.47 -9.03 2.81
C LEU A 2 4.73 -8.28 1.49
N ALA A 3 5.45 -8.91 0.57
CA ALA A 3 5.67 -8.38 -0.78
C ALA A 3 4.88 -9.25 -1.77
N LEU A 4 4.01 -8.63 -2.57
CA LEU A 4 3.19 -9.29 -3.56
C LEU A 4 3.39 -8.62 -4.92
N THR A 5 3.51 -9.44 -5.96
CA THR A 5 3.52 -8.95 -7.34
C THR A 5 2.10 -9.02 -7.90
N VAL A 6 1.56 -7.87 -8.31
CA VAL A 6 0.17 -7.73 -8.78
C VAL A 6 0.20 -7.25 -10.23
N GLY A 7 -0.48 -7.99 -11.11
CA GLY A 7 -0.60 -7.62 -12.53
C GLY A 7 -1.73 -6.63 -12.80
N ILE A 8 -1.76 -6.08 -14.02
CA ILE A 8 -2.83 -5.19 -14.49
C ILE A 8 -4.19 -5.89 -14.38
N GLY A 9 -5.21 -5.17 -13.92
CA GLY A 9 -6.57 -5.67 -13.71
C GLY A 9 -6.78 -6.42 -12.39
N LYS A 10 -5.71 -6.79 -11.67
CA LYS A 10 -5.80 -7.45 -10.36
C LYS A 10 -5.86 -6.42 -9.22
N ALA A 11 -6.41 -6.85 -8.09
CA ALA A 11 -6.55 -6.05 -6.89
C ALA A 11 -6.04 -6.78 -5.64
N VAL A 12 -5.65 -6.00 -4.63
CA VAL A 12 -5.27 -6.45 -3.30
C VAL A 12 -6.26 -5.86 -2.31
N GLN A 13 -6.85 -6.71 -1.49
CA GLN A 13 -7.70 -6.31 -0.37
C GLN A 13 -6.89 -6.29 0.92
N ILE A 14 -7.05 -5.24 1.72
CA ILE A 14 -6.41 -5.06 3.02
C ILE A 14 -7.50 -5.09 4.10
N GLY A 15 -7.72 -6.28 4.66
CA GLY A 15 -8.81 -6.50 5.62
C GLY A 15 -10.16 -6.05 5.06
N GLU A 16 -10.97 -5.40 5.89
CA GLU A 16 -12.22 -4.74 5.47
C GLU A 16 -12.03 -3.24 5.18
N ALA A 17 -10.80 -2.74 5.29
CA ALA A 17 -10.52 -1.31 5.28
C ALA A 17 -10.36 -0.72 3.87
N ALA A 18 -9.74 -1.46 2.94
CA ALA A 18 -9.44 -0.93 1.62
C ALA A 18 -9.21 -2.01 0.55
N VAL A 19 -9.45 -1.65 -0.71
CA VAL A 19 -9.07 -2.40 -1.89
C VAL A 19 -8.21 -1.51 -2.80
N VAL A 20 -7.08 -2.06 -3.26
CA VAL A 20 -6.14 -1.38 -4.19
C VAL A 20 -6.06 -2.17 -5.49
N LYS A 21 -6.43 -1.56 -6.60
CA LYS A 21 -6.39 -2.17 -7.95
C LYS A 21 -5.26 -1.58 -8.78
N VAL A 22 -4.55 -2.44 -9.51
CA VAL A 22 -3.64 -2.01 -10.58
C VAL A 22 -4.47 -1.79 -11.85
N GLU A 23 -4.66 -0.52 -12.22
CA GLU A 23 -5.48 -0.16 -13.37
C GLU A 23 -4.67 -0.19 -14.66
N ASP A 24 -3.46 0.37 -14.64
CA ASP A 24 -2.59 0.48 -15.81
C ASP A 24 -1.11 0.52 -15.39
N LYS A 25 -0.20 0.23 -16.32
CA LYS A 25 1.26 0.36 -16.14
C LYS A 25 1.89 0.93 -17.41
N GLN A 26 2.64 2.01 -17.25
CA GLN A 26 3.39 2.66 -18.33
C GLN A 26 4.85 2.78 -17.94
N GLY A 27 5.71 1.93 -18.53
CA GLY A 27 7.13 1.86 -18.19
C GLY A 27 7.34 1.51 -16.70
N ARG A 28 7.84 2.49 -15.93
CA ARG A 28 8.08 2.38 -14.48
C ARG A 28 6.94 2.96 -13.62
N ALA A 29 5.96 3.62 -14.24
CA ALA A 29 4.81 4.17 -13.55
C ALA A 29 3.66 3.15 -13.51
N VAL A 30 2.95 3.10 -12.39
CA VAL A 30 1.77 2.25 -12.19
C VAL A 30 0.61 3.14 -11.78
N LYS A 31 -0.53 3.01 -12.46
CA LYS A 31 -1.78 3.66 -12.07
C LYS A 31 -2.53 2.77 -11.10
N LEU A 32 -2.72 3.26 -9.88
CA LEU A 32 -3.45 2.57 -8.82
C LEU A 32 -4.81 3.22 -8.60
N VAL A 33 -5.82 2.41 -8.29
CA VAL A 33 -7.15 2.86 -7.87
C VAL A 33 -7.39 2.35 -6.45
N PHE A 34 -7.79 3.25 -5.55
CA PHE A 34 -8.09 2.94 -4.15
C PHE A 34 -9.60 3.04 -3.93
N ALA A 35 -10.20 1.98 -3.38
CA ALA A 35 -11.57 1.97 -2.90
C ALA A 35 -11.56 1.75 -1.38
N THR A 36 -11.98 2.75 -0.62
CA THR A 36 -11.99 2.75 0.85
C THR A 36 -12.96 3.80 1.36
N ASP A 37 -13.51 3.58 2.55
CA ASP A 37 -14.30 4.53 3.33
C ASP A 37 -13.44 5.38 4.29
N ILE A 38 -12.12 5.12 4.36
CA ILE A 38 -11.18 5.84 5.23
C ILE A 38 -10.67 7.10 4.53
N TYR A 39 -10.86 8.26 5.17
CA TYR A 39 -10.42 9.57 4.68
C TYR A 39 -9.60 10.35 5.72
N PRO A 40 -8.64 11.22 5.31
CA PRO A 40 -8.22 11.47 3.92
C PRO A 40 -7.17 10.46 3.43
N ILE A 41 -7.18 10.18 2.11
CA ILE A 41 -6.09 9.46 1.44
C ILE A 41 -4.95 10.46 1.19
N ARG A 42 -3.74 10.15 1.67
CA ARG A 42 -2.54 10.99 1.49
C ARG A 42 -1.48 10.25 0.69
N ILE A 43 -0.87 10.94 -0.26
CA ILE A 43 0.33 10.49 -0.96
C ILE A 43 1.55 10.89 -0.12
N LEU A 44 2.51 9.99 0.04
CA LEU A 44 3.79 10.26 0.70
C LEU A 44 4.87 10.33 -0.38
N ASP A 45 5.32 11.54 -0.69
CA ASP A 45 6.22 11.80 -1.82
C ASP A 45 7.66 11.33 -1.60
N ASP A 46 8.04 11.05 -0.35
CA ASP A 46 9.36 10.52 0.01
C ASP A 46 9.52 9.02 -0.28
N GLY A 47 8.42 8.32 -0.58
CA GLY A 47 8.40 6.88 -0.78
C GLY A 47 8.77 6.05 0.46
N VAL A 48 8.82 6.67 1.64
CA VAL A 48 9.21 6.02 2.89
C VAL A 48 7.97 5.46 3.58
N ILE A 49 7.99 4.15 3.86
CA ILE A 49 6.93 3.51 4.65
C ILE A 49 7.08 3.97 6.11
N PRO A 50 6.06 4.61 6.73
CA PRO A 50 6.17 5.10 8.09
C PRO A 50 6.51 3.98 9.10
N PRO A 51 7.33 4.26 10.13
CA PRO A 51 7.78 3.27 11.09
C PRO A 51 6.67 2.45 11.74
N ARG A 52 5.51 3.07 12.01
CA ARG A 52 4.32 2.40 12.57
C ARG A 52 3.77 1.25 11.73
N PHE A 53 4.01 1.27 10.41
CA PHE A 53 3.61 0.20 9.49
C PHE A 53 4.75 -0.80 9.23
N THR A 54 5.94 -0.54 9.76
CA THR A 54 7.07 -1.47 9.75
C THR A 54 7.16 -2.17 11.10
N ARG A 55 7.47 -3.47 11.08
CA ARG A 55 7.84 -4.20 12.29
C ARG A 55 9.36 -4.17 12.41
N GLY A 56 9.87 -3.96 13.62
CA GLY A 56 11.30 -4.15 13.92
C GLY A 56 11.71 -5.61 13.74
N ILE A 57 13.02 -5.89 13.86
CA ILE A 57 13.59 -7.25 13.85
C ILE A 57 12.97 -8.18 14.90
N THR A 58 12.37 -7.62 15.96
CA THR A 58 11.64 -8.33 17.02
C THR A 58 10.18 -8.64 16.68
N GLY A 59 9.69 -8.25 15.49
CA GLY A 59 8.29 -8.41 15.08
C GLY A 59 7.30 -7.44 15.74
N ARG A 60 7.78 -6.55 16.62
CA ARG A 60 6.99 -5.51 17.30
C ARG A 60 6.90 -4.21 16.47
N PRO A 61 5.82 -3.42 16.60
CA PRO A 61 5.78 -2.05 16.05
C PRO A 61 6.95 -1.23 16.59
N ARG A 62 7.59 -0.41 15.75
CA ARG A 62 8.65 0.51 16.22
C ARG A 62 8.02 1.61 17.08
N PRO A 63 8.59 1.95 18.26
CA PRO A 63 8.15 3.12 19.02
C PRO A 63 8.40 4.40 18.20
N TYR A 64 7.52 5.38 18.39
CA TYR A 64 7.58 6.70 17.75
C TYR A 64 8.82 7.49 18.19
#